data_AF-A0A1F3T3D1-F1
#
_entry.id   AF-A0A1F3T3D1-F1
#
_cell.length_a   1.000
_cell.length_b   1.000
_cell.length_c   1.000
_cell.angle_alpha   90.00
_cell.angle_beta   90.00
_cell.angle_gamma   90.00
#
_symmetry.space_group_name_H-M   'P 1'
#
loop_
_entity.id
_entity.type
_entity.pdbx_description
1 polymer ?
#
loop_
_entity_poly.entity_id
_entity_poly.type
_entity_poly.pdbx_seq_one_letter_code
_entity_poly.pdbx_strand_id
1 'polypeptide(L)'
;MFITLPFLFIGINSATADVLPIQANYVSTRAQEGIMSFDHFVEFNADARQSDTALQGWARQAIEKQLMFLIGSMRWHFSVPKGDHKITELRLAPKSAQGVTMIASYHYEGTVQIREDVPLPLRLVLPNNPYRFYWDGLVRDGFKISAPCTQKHYRWPSDLFYFWHPYAPACPWKRGEDYQEIQPEIVLKNNDETTYPEYDRLVDPATRTISMWILVGPASNKSMNPMTSPDINAQTFCEFREHFLRKGFSSRRWTSKEIRRKGNTLFAKLPWVEDFEKQGARSRILIHAFYGHTAVKDFSRAFYHFLEDGVENASMVVYAGHAGLGKTLAPSVAEKIGLLRMRPNRDRYQIYFFNGCSTYAYYTQPYFTRKASALDPEGTKNLDIITTGLATGEDFLGSSSLAAIDAVTDWADGGAAASYQEILKRAGGSNLLSVSGDEDNPSSPQKPFQTRD
;
A
#
# COMPACT_ATOMS: atom_id res chain seq x y z
N MET A 1 23.36 23.60 -22.41
CA MET A 1 24.26 22.44 -22.22
C MET A 1 23.58 21.51 -21.22
N PHE A 2 22.75 20.60 -21.72
CA PHE A 2 22.01 19.63 -20.91
C PHE A 2 22.81 18.33 -20.86
N ILE A 3 23.26 17.96 -19.67
CA ILE A 3 23.96 16.69 -19.44
C ILE A 3 22.90 15.61 -19.25
N THR A 4 22.75 14.75 -20.25
CA THR A 4 22.04 13.48 -20.15
C THR A 4 22.96 12.46 -19.48
N LEU A 5 22.53 11.91 -18.34
CA LEU A 5 23.21 10.80 -17.66
C LEU A 5 22.48 9.48 -17.96
N PRO A 6 23.21 8.38 -18.28
CA PRO A 6 22.62 7.09 -18.59
C PRO A 6 22.21 6.37 -17.31
N PHE A 7 20.99 5.83 -17.29
CA PHE A 7 20.56 4.84 -16.30
C PHE A 7 21.12 3.47 -16.70
N LEU A 8 21.97 2.90 -15.86
CA LEU A 8 22.50 1.55 -16.01
C LEU A 8 21.44 0.55 -15.51
N PHE A 9 20.87 -0.23 -16.43
CA PHE A 9 20.02 -1.38 -16.08
C PHE A 9 20.91 -2.59 -15.79
N ILE A 10 20.86 -3.10 -14.56
CA ILE A 10 21.37 -4.44 -14.23
C ILE A 10 20.22 -5.41 -14.48
N GLY A 11 20.31 -6.19 -15.55
CA GLY A 11 19.38 -7.28 -15.84
C GLY A 11 19.58 -8.42 -14.84
N ILE A 12 18.53 -8.81 -14.14
CA ILE A 12 18.49 -10.03 -13.34
C ILE A 12 17.90 -11.11 -14.25
N ASN A 13 18.72 -12.07 -14.65
CA ASN A 13 18.24 -13.33 -15.22
C ASN A 13 17.65 -14.16 -14.08
N SER A 14 16.33 -14.32 -14.05
CA SER A 14 15.67 -15.32 -13.20
C SER A 14 15.59 -16.63 -13.98
N ALA A 15 16.38 -17.61 -13.55
CA ALA A 15 16.15 -19.00 -13.91
C ALA A 15 14.86 -19.47 -13.22
N THR A 16 13.93 -19.99 -14.01
CA THR A 16 12.65 -20.55 -13.54
C THR A 16 12.90 -21.91 -12.90
N ALA A 17 12.84 -21.97 -11.57
CA ALA A 17 12.53 -23.20 -10.87
C ALA A 17 11.01 -23.27 -10.75
N ASP A 18 10.40 -24.35 -11.25
CA ASP A 18 8.98 -24.66 -11.06
C ASP A 18 8.73 -24.98 -9.57
N VAL A 19 8.55 -23.93 -8.79
CA VAL A 19 7.96 -24.01 -7.45
C VAL A 19 6.45 -23.97 -7.68
N LEU A 20 5.76 -25.04 -7.30
CA LEU A 20 4.30 -25.05 -7.24
C LEU A 20 3.85 -23.80 -6.49
N PRO A 21 2.92 -22.99 -7.03
CA PRO A 21 2.48 -21.79 -6.35
C PRO A 21 1.88 -22.21 -5.01
N ILE A 22 2.56 -21.88 -3.92
CA ILE A 22 1.93 -21.87 -2.60
C ILE A 22 0.79 -20.88 -2.76
N GLN A 23 -0.44 -21.39 -2.74
CA GLN A 23 -1.62 -20.57 -2.83
C GLN A 23 -1.66 -19.74 -1.55
N ALA A 24 -1.21 -18.48 -1.63
CA ALA A 24 -1.21 -17.58 -0.48
C ALA A 24 -2.65 -17.49 0.06
N ASN A 25 -2.80 -17.81 1.34
CA ASN A 25 -4.02 -17.57 2.07
C ASN A 25 -4.24 -16.06 2.18
N TYR A 26 -5.51 -15.70 2.21
CA TYR A 26 -5.96 -14.33 2.20
C TYR A 26 -7.13 -14.23 3.15
N VAL A 27 -7.07 -13.28 4.08
CA VAL A 27 -8.11 -13.10 5.09
C VAL A 27 -8.79 -11.75 4.95
N SER A 28 -10.11 -11.77 4.80
CA SER A 28 -10.98 -10.59 4.87
C SER A 28 -12.37 -10.95 5.39
N THR A 29 -13.10 -9.96 5.93
CA THR A 29 -14.46 -10.17 6.48
C THR A 29 -15.59 -9.91 5.49
N ARG A 30 -15.30 -9.24 4.36
CA ARG A 30 -16.28 -8.86 3.32
C ARG A 30 -15.66 -8.80 1.92
N ALA A 31 -14.52 -9.44 1.72
CA ALA A 31 -13.83 -9.44 0.45
C ALA A 31 -13.23 -10.82 0.19
N GLN A 32 -13.00 -11.11 -1.07
CA GLN A 32 -12.33 -12.31 -1.55
C GLN A 32 -11.22 -11.90 -2.50
N GLU A 33 -10.10 -12.61 -2.43
CA GLU A 33 -9.10 -12.54 -3.50
C GLU A 33 -9.57 -13.38 -4.69
N GLY A 34 -9.15 -12.99 -5.88
CA GLY A 34 -9.29 -13.77 -7.10
C GLY A 34 -8.08 -13.56 -8.01
N ILE A 35 -7.88 -14.48 -8.94
CA ILE A 35 -6.96 -14.27 -10.06
C ILE A 35 -7.76 -13.69 -11.21
N MET A 36 -7.35 -12.51 -11.67
CA MET A 36 -7.92 -11.81 -12.80
C MET A 36 -7.00 -11.97 -14.02
N SER A 37 -7.55 -12.40 -15.14
CA SER A 37 -6.82 -12.51 -16.40
C SER A 37 -7.58 -11.91 -17.59
N PHE A 38 -6.83 -11.34 -18.54
CA PHE A 38 -7.38 -10.82 -19.79
C PHE A 38 -6.28 -10.54 -20.82
N ASP A 39 -6.65 -10.57 -22.11
CA ASP A 39 -5.81 -10.04 -23.18
C ASP A 39 -6.17 -8.59 -23.47
N HIS A 40 -5.15 -7.76 -23.69
CA HIS A 40 -5.36 -6.36 -24.04
C HIS A 40 -4.24 -5.78 -24.91
N PHE A 41 -4.35 -4.49 -25.21
CA PHE A 41 -3.31 -3.75 -25.91
C PHE A 41 -3.15 -2.34 -25.34
N VAL A 42 -1.98 -1.75 -25.56
CA VAL A 42 -1.70 -0.34 -25.30
C VAL A 42 -1.06 0.31 -26.51
N GLU A 43 -1.41 1.56 -26.74
CA GLU A 43 -0.80 2.44 -27.72
C GLU A 43 0.24 3.34 -27.06
N PHE A 44 1.40 3.46 -27.68
CA PHE A 44 2.46 4.35 -27.24
C PHE A 44 3.23 4.90 -28.45
N ASN A 45 3.86 6.05 -28.27
CA ASN A 45 4.69 6.64 -29.32
C ASN A 45 6.13 6.19 -29.13
N ALA A 46 6.72 5.62 -30.17
CA ALA A 46 8.13 5.26 -30.23
C ALA A 46 8.61 5.34 -31.69
N ASP A 47 9.90 5.66 -31.88
CA ASP A 47 10.51 5.58 -33.21
C ASP A 47 10.69 4.10 -33.57
N ALA A 48 9.98 3.62 -34.58
CA ALA A 48 10.03 2.22 -35.03
C ALA A 48 11.43 1.77 -35.49
N ARG A 49 12.39 2.69 -35.67
CA ARG A 49 13.80 2.39 -35.97
C ARG A 49 14.64 2.08 -34.73
N GLN A 50 14.08 2.23 -33.52
CA GLN A 50 14.76 1.82 -32.30
C GLN A 50 14.98 0.30 -32.28
N SER A 51 15.95 -0.16 -31.49
CA SER A 51 16.18 -1.58 -31.30
C SER A 51 14.99 -2.27 -30.64
N ASP A 52 14.79 -3.55 -30.93
CA ASP A 52 13.71 -4.36 -30.33
C ASP A 52 13.72 -4.30 -28.80
N THR A 53 14.90 -4.33 -28.17
CA THR A 53 15.04 -4.19 -26.71
C THR A 53 14.52 -2.85 -26.20
N ALA A 54 14.82 -1.76 -26.91
CA ALA A 54 14.32 -0.44 -26.53
C ALA A 54 12.79 -0.36 -26.70
N LEU A 55 12.26 -0.87 -27.82
CA LEU A 55 10.82 -0.92 -28.08
C LEU A 55 10.08 -1.75 -27.03
N GLN A 56 10.61 -2.91 -26.63
CA GLN A 56 10.06 -3.72 -25.54
C GLN A 56 10.10 -2.97 -24.21
N GLY A 57 11.17 -2.23 -23.92
CA GLY A 57 11.27 -1.38 -22.72
C GLY A 57 10.18 -0.30 -22.68
N TRP A 58 9.94 0.39 -23.80
CA TRP A 58 8.87 1.37 -23.93
C TRP A 58 7.48 0.74 -23.81
N ALA A 59 7.27 -0.41 -24.46
CA ALA A 59 6.02 -1.14 -24.39
C ALA A 59 5.68 -1.53 -22.94
N ARG A 60 6.64 -2.08 -22.19
CA ARG A 60 6.43 -2.43 -20.77
C ARG A 60 6.08 -1.20 -19.94
N GLN A 61 6.77 -0.07 -20.12
CA GLN A 61 6.41 1.18 -19.42
C GLN A 61 5.00 1.66 -19.76
N ALA A 62 4.58 1.54 -21.02
CA ALA A 62 3.25 1.89 -21.46
C ALA A 62 2.19 0.98 -20.82
N ILE A 63 2.42 -0.34 -20.82
CA ILE A 63 1.54 -1.34 -20.21
C ILE A 63 1.40 -1.05 -18.71
N GLU A 64 2.50 -0.93 -17.97
CA GLU A 64 2.46 -0.62 -16.53
C GLU A 64 1.68 0.67 -16.24
N LYS A 65 1.88 1.70 -17.06
CA LYS A 65 1.14 2.96 -16.92
C LYS A 65 -0.35 2.81 -17.22
N GLN A 66 -0.73 1.97 -18.19
CA GLN A 66 -2.13 1.65 -18.49
C GLN A 66 -2.76 0.88 -17.33
N LEU A 67 -2.07 -0.12 -16.78
CA LEU A 67 -2.59 -0.97 -15.71
C LEU A 67 -2.82 -0.22 -14.40
N MET A 68 -2.13 0.89 -14.15
CA MET A 68 -2.48 1.79 -13.04
C MET A 68 -3.94 2.25 -13.09
N PHE A 69 -4.56 2.36 -14.28
CA PHE A 69 -5.96 2.77 -14.43
C PHE A 69 -6.95 1.69 -13.99
N LEU A 70 -6.51 0.43 -13.79
CA LEU A 70 -7.33 -0.61 -13.15
C LEU A 70 -7.77 -0.17 -11.76
N ILE A 71 -6.94 0.55 -11.00
CA ILE A 71 -7.29 1.02 -9.65
C ILE A 71 -8.55 1.90 -9.70
N GLY A 72 -8.59 2.86 -10.63
CA GLY A 72 -9.77 3.71 -10.82
C GLY A 72 -10.98 2.94 -11.34
N SER A 73 -10.79 2.06 -12.34
CA SER A 73 -11.87 1.29 -12.95
C SER A 73 -12.50 0.28 -11.99
N MET A 74 -11.69 -0.48 -11.27
CA MET A 74 -12.12 -1.53 -10.34
C MET A 74 -12.80 -0.95 -9.10
N ARG A 75 -12.39 0.25 -8.68
CA ARG A 75 -13.00 0.94 -7.54
C ARG A 75 -14.51 1.16 -7.73
N TRP A 76 -14.98 1.39 -8.96
CA TRP A 76 -16.43 1.52 -9.21
C TRP A 76 -17.20 0.21 -8.97
N HIS A 77 -16.49 -0.91 -8.99
CA HIS A 77 -17.00 -2.24 -8.72
C HIS A 77 -16.61 -2.76 -7.33
N PHE A 78 -16.28 -1.87 -6.39
CA PHE A 78 -15.83 -2.25 -5.04
C PHE A 78 -14.74 -3.35 -5.06
N SER A 79 -13.77 -3.16 -5.94
CA SER A 79 -12.64 -4.07 -6.12
C SER A 79 -11.35 -3.28 -6.34
N VAL A 80 -10.21 -3.95 -6.24
CA VAL A 80 -8.89 -3.33 -6.37
C VAL A 80 -7.85 -4.37 -6.83
N PRO A 81 -6.88 -4.03 -7.69
CA PRO A 81 -5.77 -4.93 -8.01
C PRO A 81 -4.70 -4.91 -6.90
N LYS A 82 -4.00 -6.02 -6.70
CA LYS A 82 -2.89 -6.14 -5.73
C LYS A 82 -1.59 -5.49 -6.22
N GLY A 83 -1.41 -5.42 -7.54
CA GLY A 83 -0.19 -4.90 -8.18
C GLY A 83 0.95 -5.93 -8.26
N ASP A 84 0.63 -7.22 -8.16
CA ASP A 84 1.52 -8.37 -8.29
C ASP A 84 1.44 -9.01 -9.70
N HIS A 85 0.96 -8.27 -10.68
CA HIS A 85 0.61 -8.81 -11.99
C HIS A 85 1.82 -9.27 -12.80
N LYS A 86 1.56 -10.21 -13.71
CA LYS A 86 2.48 -10.71 -14.72
C LYS A 86 2.01 -10.28 -16.10
N ILE A 87 2.96 -9.87 -16.92
CA ILE A 87 2.75 -9.50 -18.33
C ILE A 87 3.46 -10.49 -19.23
N THR A 88 2.68 -11.29 -19.95
CA THR A 88 3.14 -12.31 -20.88
C THR A 88 2.64 -12.01 -22.30
N GLU A 89 3.08 -12.81 -23.27
CA GLU A 89 2.64 -12.71 -24.67
C GLU A 89 2.80 -11.33 -25.33
N LEU A 90 3.84 -10.58 -24.95
CA LEU A 90 4.10 -9.25 -25.48
C LEU A 90 4.38 -9.30 -27.00
N ARG A 91 3.50 -8.68 -27.79
CA ARG A 91 3.64 -8.54 -29.25
C ARG A 91 3.59 -7.08 -29.65
N LEU A 92 4.51 -6.65 -30.51
CA LEU A 92 4.62 -5.26 -30.97
C LEU A 92 4.25 -5.15 -32.45
N ALA A 93 3.45 -4.15 -32.78
CA ALA A 93 3.11 -3.83 -34.17
C ALA A 93 2.96 -2.31 -34.35
N PRO A 94 3.32 -1.74 -35.52
CA PRO A 94 3.00 -0.35 -35.82
C PRO A 94 1.49 -0.19 -36.03
N LYS A 95 0.90 0.88 -35.49
CA LYS A 95 -0.53 1.21 -35.69
C LYS A 95 -0.83 1.63 -37.13
N SER A 96 0.13 2.26 -37.80
CA SER A 96 0.06 2.59 -39.22
C SER A 96 1.43 2.46 -39.88
N ALA A 97 1.45 2.33 -41.22
CA ALA A 97 2.67 2.22 -42.01
C ALA A 97 3.63 3.42 -41.86
N GLN A 98 3.14 4.58 -41.39
CA GLN A 98 3.98 5.77 -41.14
C GLN A 98 4.67 5.80 -39.76
N GLY A 99 4.41 4.81 -38.89
CA GLY A 99 5.39 4.33 -37.89
C GLY A 99 5.68 5.17 -36.64
N VAL A 100 4.83 6.11 -36.21
CA VAL A 100 5.05 6.89 -34.97
C VAL A 100 4.35 6.28 -33.75
N THR A 101 3.20 5.64 -33.96
CA THR A 101 2.43 5.00 -32.89
C THR A 101 2.55 3.48 -33.03
N MET A 102 2.95 2.85 -31.94
CA MET A 102 3.07 1.41 -31.79
C MET A 102 1.91 0.89 -30.94
N ILE A 103 1.50 -0.34 -31.22
CA ILE A 103 0.58 -1.15 -30.41
C ILE A 103 1.42 -2.24 -29.75
N ALA A 104 1.31 -2.34 -28.43
CA ALA A 104 1.78 -3.49 -27.67
C ALA A 104 0.58 -4.29 -27.18
N SER A 105 0.38 -5.49 -27.74
CA SER A 105 -0.59 -6.47 -27.25
C SER A 105 0.05 -7.34 -26.18
N TYR A 106 -0.71 -7.72 -25.17
CA TYR A 106 -0.21 -8.47 -24.01
C TYR A 106 -1.31 -9.28 -23.34
N HIS A 107 -0.89 -10.28 -22.58
CA HIS A 107 -1.73 -11.00 -21.63
C HIS A 107 -1.42 -10.51 -20.21
N TYR A 108 -2.47 -10.23 -19.44
CA TYR A 108 -2.42 -9.86 -18.03
C TYR A 108 -2.91 -11.02 -17.17
N GLU A 109 -2.18 -11.30 -16.10
CA GLU A 109 -2.64 -12.13 -14.98
C GLU A 109 -2.23 -11.42 -13.68
N GLY A 110 -3.15 -11.26 -12.72
CA GLY A 110 -2.82 -10.64 -11.43
C GLY A 110 -3.87 -10.89 -10.36
N THR A 111 -3.47 -10.70 -9.10
CA THR A 111 -4.39 -10.87 -7.98
C THR A 111 -5.25 -9.62 -7.82
N VAL A 112 -6.53 -9.84 -7.53
CA VAL A 112 -7.51 -8.79 -7.25
C VAL A 112 -8.24 -9.09 -5.95
N GLN A 113 -8.66 -8.03 -5.26
CA GLN A 113 -9.58 -8.11 -4.14
C GLN A 113 -10.94 -7.59 -4.59
N ILE A 114 -12.01 -8.32 -4.29
CA ILE A 114 -13.39 -8.02 -4.70
C ILE A 114 -14.31 -8.17 -3.50
N ARG A 115 -15.27 -7.26 -3.33
CA ARG A 115 -16.30 -7.39 -2.29
C ARG A 115 -17.23 -8.56 -2.61
N GLU A 116 -17.60 -9.35 -1.61
CA GLU A 116 -18.34 -10.62 -1.77
C GLU A 116 -19.72 -10.48 -2.47
N ASP A 117 -20.36 -9.32 -2.35
CA ASP A 117 -21.67 -9.02 -2.94
C ASP A 117 -21.59 -8.47 -4.37
N VAL A 118 -20.39 -8.31 -4.94
CA VAL A 118 -20.20 -7.78 -6.29
C VAL A 118 -20.44 -8.89 -7.31
N PRO A 119 -21.40 -8.73 -8.24
CA PRO A 119 -21.67 -9.73 -9.26
C PRO A 119 -20.55 -9.78 -10.30
N LEU A 120 -20.19 -11.01 -10.70
CA LEU A 120 -19.29 -11.29 -11.82
C LEU A 120 -20.10 -11.60 -13.10
N PRO A 121 -19.56 -11.32 -14.31
CA PRO A 121 -18.24 -10.76 -14.59
C PRO A 121 -18.16 -9.24 -14.35
N LEU A 122 -16.95 -8.74 -14.05
CA LEU A 122 -16.70 -7.30 -13.99
C LEU A 122 -16.62 -6.71 -15.41
N ARG A 123 -16.99 -5.43 -15.54
CA ARG A 123 -16.78 -4.64 -16.76
C ARG A 123 -15.80 -3.53 -16.45
N LEU A 124 -14.54 -3.73 -16.80
CA LEU A 124 -13.49 -2.77 -16.53
C LEU A 124 -13.21 -1.95 -17.79
N VAL A 125 -12.59 -0.79 -17.61
CA VAL A 125 -12.15 0.06 -18.71
C VAL A 125 -10.66 0.30 -18.61
N LEU A 126 -10.00 0.41 -19.76
CA LEU A 126 -8.57 0.75 -19.85
C LEU A 126 -8.34 1.75 -20.98
N PRO A 127 -7.52 2.80 -20.75
CA PRO A 127 -7.22 3.78 -21.78
C PRO A 127 -6.33 3.19 -22.86
N ASN A 128 -6.63 3.44 -24.14
CA ASN A 128 -5.80 2.94 -25.24
C ASN A 128 -4.38 3.52 -25.16
N ASN A 129 -4.22 4.81 -24.83
CA ASN A 129 -2.91 5.47 -24.71
C ASN A 129 -2.76 6.22 -23.37
N PRO A 130 -2.14 5.64 -22.34
CA PRO A 130 -2.08 6.23 -20.99
C PRO A 130 -1.20 7.49 -20.89
N TYR A 131 -0.44 7.85 -21.93
CA TYR A 131 0.36 9.08 -21.95
C TYR A 131 -0.42 10.29 -22.42
N ARG A 132 -1.34 10.10 -23.37
CA ARG A 132 -2.15 11.18 -23.93
C ARG A 132 -3.50 11.33 -23.25
N PHE A 133 -4.01 10.23 -22.69
CA PHE A 133 -5.35 10.10 -22.18
C PHE A 133 -5.85 11.31 -21.35
N TYR A 134 -5.05 11.78 -20.39
CA TYR A 134 -5.39 12.96 -19.58
C TYR A 134 -5.62 14.23 -20.42
N TRP A 135 -4.72 14.53 -21.35
CA TRP A 135 -4.74 15.76 -22.12
C TRP A 135 -5.90 15.77 -23.12
N ASP A 136 -6.17 14.62 -23.73
CA ASP A 136 -7.27 14.44 -24.67
C ASP A 136 -8.65 14.52 -23.97
N GLY A 137 -8.69 14.34 -22.64
CA GLY A 137 -9.89 14.48 -21.81
C GLY A 137 -10.21 15.89 -21.33
N LEU A 138 -9.37 16.89 -21.64
CA LEU A 138 -9.59 18.26 -21.22
C LEU A 138 -10.59 18.97 -22.15
N VAL A 139 -11.55 19.68 -21.58
CA VAL A 139 -12.53 20.48 -22.31
C VAL A 139 -12.23 21.97 -22.12
N ARG A 140 -12.23 22.72 -23.23
CA ARG A 140 -12.04 24.18 -23.24
C ARG A 140 -13.35 24.87 -23.56
N ASP A 141 -13.73 25.80 -22.69
CA ASP A 141 -14.86 26.72 -22.89
C ASP A 141 -14.36 28.15 -22.67
N GLY A 142 -14.07 28.86 -23.77
CA GLY A 142 -13.33 30.12 -23.75
C GLY A 142 -11.96 29.96 -23.07
N PHE A 143 -11.72 30.73 -22.00
CA PHE A 143 -10.49 30.67 -21.20
C PHE A 143 -10.52 29.61 -20.09
N LYS A 144 -11.64 28.91 -19.92
CA LYS A 144 -11.83 27.93 -18.85
C LYS A 144 -11.44 26.54 -19.36
N ILE A 145 -10.54 25.88 -18.62
CA ILE A 145 -10.19 24.47 -18.83
C ILE A 145 -10.87 23.63 -17.74
N SER A 146 -11.60 22.60 -18.14
CA SER A 146 -12.19 21.61 -17.25
C SER A 146 -11.66 20.21 -17.57
N ALA A 147 -11.67 19.35 -16.56
CA ALA A 147 -11.33 17.93 -16.68
C ALA A 147 -12.57 17.11 -16.28
N PRO A 148 -13.60 17.04 -17.15
CA PRO A 148 -14.89 16.42 -16.81
C PRO A 148 -14.80 14.91 -16.57
N CYS A 149 -13.78 14.25 -17.10
CA CYS A 149 -13.55 12.82 -16.94
C CYS A 149 -12.89 12.43 -15.61
N THR A 150 -12.73 13.36 -14.67
CA THR A 150 -12.17 13.13 -13.33
C THR A 150 -12.94 13.95 -12.30
N GLN A 151 -12.71 13.68 -11.02
CA GLN A 151 -13.32 14.44 -9.94
C GLN A 151 -12.79 15.89 -9.88
N LYS A 152 -13.68 16.83 -9.49
CA LYS A 152 -13.41 18.28 -9.50
C LYS A 152 -12.12 18.71 -8.79
N HIS A 153 -11.73 18.00 -7.74
CA HIS A 153 -10.55 18.29 -6.91
C HIS A 153 -9.25 17.64 -7.43
N TYR A 154 -9.34 16.69 -8.35
CA TYR A 154 -8.22 15.89 -8.85
C TYR A 154 -8.00 16.14 -10.35
N ARG A 155 -7.46 17.33 -10.64
CA ARG A 155 -7.26 17.84 -12.00
C ARG A 155 -5.81 17.76 -12.47
N TRP A 156 -5.01 16.87 -11.91
CA TRP A 156 -3.62 16.72 -12.32
C TRP A 156 -3.40 15.37 -13.00
N PRO A 157 -2.51 15.27 -14.00
CA PRO A 157 -2.22 14.01 -14.66
C PRO A 157 -1.80 12.89 -13.68
N SER A 158 -1.18 13.26 -12.56
CA SER A 158 -0.73 12.33 -11.52
C SER A 158 -1.85 11.62 -10.77
N ASP A 159 -3.07 12.15 -10.82
CA ASP A 159 -4.19 11.66 -10.01
C ASP A 159 -5.20 10.89 -10.89
N LEU A 160 -5.08 11.04 -12.22
CA LEU A 160 -6.10 10.59 -13.14
C LEU A 160 -6.34 9.08 -13.08
N PHE A 161 -5.28 8.27 -12.99
CA PHE A 161 -5.40 6.81 -12.95
C PHE A 161 -6.34 6.31 -11.85
N TYR A 162 -6.48 7.08 -10.75
CA TYR A 162 -7.29 6.74 -9.59
C TYR A 162 -8.71 7.33 -9.65
N PHE A 163 -8.87 8.52 -10.24
CA PHE A 163 -10.14 9.28 -10.23
C PHE A 163 -10.82 9.43 -11.60
N TRP A 164 -10.26 8.83 -12.65
CA TRP A 164 -10.88 8.86 -13.96
C TRP A 164 -12.27 8.24 -13.94
N HIS A 165 -13.13 8.65 -14.87
CA HIS A 165 -14.48 8.13 -15.08
C HIS A 165 -14.95 8.46 -16.51
N PRO A 166 -14.67 7.63 -17.52
CA PRO A 166 -15.06 7.82 -18.93
C PRO A 166 -16.56 8.03 -19.14
N TYR A 167 -17.40 7.47 -18.26
CA TYR A 167 -18.86 7.63 -18.35
C TYR A 167 -19.37 8.91 -17.68
N ALA A 168 -18.47 9.82 -17.26
CA ALA A 168 -18.88 11.02 -16.53
C ALA A 168 -19.57 11.97 -17.51
N PRO A 169 -20.62 12.70 -17.07
CA PRO A 169 -21.26 13.69 -17.93
C PRO A 169 -20.24 14.69 -18.50
N ALA A 170 -20.35 14.96 -19.80
CA ALA A 170 -19.44 15.84 -20.55
C ALA A 170 -17.99 15.33 -20.68
N CYS A 171 -17.69 14.09 -20.33
CA CYS A 171 -16.40 13.48 -20.69
C CYS A 171 -16.35 13.24 -22.21
N PRO A 172 -15.35 13.80 -22.95
CA PRO A 172 -15.28 13.67 -24.40
C PRO A 172 -14.80 12.30 -24.89
N TRP A 173 -14.26 11.46 -23.99
CA TRP A 173 -13.69 10.17 -24.39
C TRP A 173 -14.75 9.21 -24.93
N LYS A 174 -14.40 8.53 -26.00
CA LYS A 174 -15.27 7.56 -26.68
C LYS A 174 -14.74 6.14 -26.52
N ARG A 175 -15.67 5.23 -26.25
CA ARG A 175 -15.41 3.78 -26.26
C ARG A 175 -14.93 3.34 -27.64
N GLY A 176 -13.91 2.50 -27.69
CA GLY A 176 -13.32 1.98 -28.94
C GLY A 176 -12.25 2.90 -29.54
N GLU A 177 -12.33 4.22 -29.30
CA GLU A 177 -11.35 5.20 -29.78
C GLU A 177 -10.31 5.56 -28.70
N ASP A 178 -10.76 5.97 -27.51
CA ASP A 178 -9.88 6.48 -26.44
C ASP A 178 -9.63 5.44 -25.34
N TYR A 179 -10.59 4.55 -25.11
CA TYR A 179 -10.52 3.46 -24.14
C TYR A 179 -11.26 2.22 -24.65
N GLN A 180 -10.87 1.04 -24.17
CA GLN A 180 -11.67 -0.17 -24.32
C GLN A 180 -12.39 -0.50 -23.02
N GLU A 181 -13.51 -1.19 -23.16
CA GLU A 181 -14.12 -1.94 -22.07
C GLU A 181 -13.70 -3.40 -22.21
N ILE A 182 -13.26 -4.00 -21.11
CA ILE A 182 -12.84 -5.40 -21.03
C ILE A 182 -13.73 -6.14 -20.02
N GLN A 183 -13.89 -7.44 -20.25
CA GLN A 183 -14.54 -8.36 -19.31
C GLN A 183 -13.51 -9.40 -18.93
N PRO A 184 -12.74 -9.17 -17.85
CA PRO A 184 -11.71 -10.11 -17.46
C PRO A 184 -12.34 -11.39 -16.91
N GLU A 185 -11.63 -12.50 -17.09
CA GLU A 185 -11.92 -13.73 -16.37
C GLU A 185 -11.43 -13.56 -14.92
N ILE A 186 -12.26 -13.94 -13.96
CA ILE A 186 -11.94 -13.85 -12.54
C ILE A 186 -12.25 -15.19 -11.89
N VAL A 187 -11.22 -15.83 -11.36
CA VAL A 187 -11.32 -17.06 -10.56
C VAL A 187 -11.14 -16.69 -9.10
N LEU A 188 -12.22 -16.70 -8.33
CA LEU A 188 -12.21 -16.40 -6.90
C LEU A 188 -11.46 -17.49 -6.12
N LYS A 189 -10.70 -17.07 -5.11
CA LYS A 189 -10.06 -17.95 -4.12
C LYS A 189 -10.99 -18.09 -2.91
N ASN A 190 -10.96 -19.27 -2.28
CA ASN A 190 -11.67 -19.47 -1.01
C ASN A 190 -10.99 -18.67 0.12
N ASN A 191 -11.79 -18.14 1.05
CA ASN A 191 -11.35 -17.32 2.19
C ASN A 191 -11.94 -17.92 3.49
N ASP A 192 -11.75 -19.23 3.68
CA ASP A 192 -12.38 -19.99 4.77
C ASP A 192 -11.41 -20.31 5.92
N GLU A 193 -10.13 -19.97 5.77
CA GLU A 193 -9.10 -20.34 6.73
C GLU A 193 -8.97 -19.29 7.84
N THR A 194 -9.23 -19.70 9.08
CA THR A 194 -8.94 -18.87 10.24
C THR A 194 -7.44 -18.91 10.51
N THR A 195 -6.80 -17.74 10.56
CA THR A 195 -5.35 -17.60 10.82
C THR A 195 -5.12 -16.68 12.01
N TYR A 196 -4.01 -16.87 12.71
CA TYR A 196 -3.64 -16.08 13.88
C TYR A 196 -2.28 -15.43 13.67
N PRO A 197 -2.08 -14.18 14.12
CA PRO A 197 -0.74 -13.65 14.25
C PRO A 197 0.14 -14.59 15.09
N GLU A 198 1.41 -14.71 14.73
CA GLU A 198 2.41 -15.42 15.53
C GLU A 198 2.85 -14.58 16.74
N TYR A 199 1.93 -14.33 17.67
CA TYR A 199 2.11 -13.38 18.77
C TYR A 199 3.39 -13.58 19.59
N ASP A 200 3.76 -14.83 19.88
CA ASP A 200 5.00 -15.15 20.61
C ASP A 200 6.25 -14.65 19.87
N ARG A 201 6.22 -14.63 18.53
CA ARG A 201 7.33 -14.17 17.68
C ARG A 201 7.38 -12.64 17.53
N LEU A 202 6.34 -11.92 17.96
CA LEU A 202 6.38 -10.45 18.07
C LEU A 202 7.28 -9.98 19.22
N VAL A 203 7.56 -10.84 20.20
CA VAL A 203 8.41 -10.49 21.35
C VAL A 203 9.87 -10.52 20.91
N ASP A 204 10.55 -9.37 21.01
CA ASP A 204 12.00 -9.33 20.82
C ASP A 204 12.67 -10.19 21.91
N PRO A 205 13.44 -11.23 21.55
CA PRO A 205 13.97 -12.18 22.52
C PRO A 205 15.04 -11.58 23.42
N ALA A 206 15.77 -10.56 22.95
CA ALA A 206 16.85 -9.92 23.70
C ALA A 206 16.32 -8.94 24.74
N THR A 207 15.24 -8.24 24.43
CA THR A 207 14.67 -7.18 25.29
C THR A 207 13.36 -7.57 25.96
N ARG A 208 12.80 -8.74 25.63
CA ARG A 208 11.47 -9.20 26.09
C ARG A 208 10.40 -8.12 25.91
N THR A 209 10.47 -7.43 24.78
CA THR A 209 9.63 -6.27 24.45
C THR A 209 8.93 -6.49 23.11
N ILE A 210 7.65 -6.14 23.04
CA ILE A 210 6.93 -5.90 21.79
C ILE A 210 7.03 -4.39 21.53
N SER A 211 7.71 -4.00 20.46
CA SER A 211 7.84 -2.60 20.06
C SER A 211 6.92 -2.28 18.89
N MET A 212 6.25 -1.12 18.95
CA MET A 212 5.32 -0.69 17.91
C MET A 212 5.61 0.74 17.49
N TRP A 213 5.52 1.03 16.20
CA TRP A 213 5.43 2.41 15.70
C TRP A 213 4.02 2.70 15.23
N ILE A 214 3.43 3.80 15.70
CA ILE A 214 2.17 4.33 15.19
C ILE A 214 2.47 5.68 14.54
N LEU A 215 2.30 5.74 13.22
CA LEU A 215 2.66 6.88 12.40
C LEU A 215 1.39 7.55 11.87
N VAL A 216 1.10 8.74 12.39
CA VAL A 216 -0.09 9.52 12.03
C VAL A 216 0.31 10.78 11.27
N GLY A 217 -0.32 11.01 10.12
CA GLY A 217 0.03 12.13 9.24
C GLY A 217 -1.13 13.07 8.96
N PRO A 218 -1.05 14.36 9.29
CA PRO A 218 -2.13 15.29 8.99
C PRO A 218 -2.19 15.65 7.50
N ALA A 219 -3.30 16.27 7.10
CA ALA A 219 -3.35 16.93 5.80
C ALA A 219 -2.25 18.01 5.68
N SER A 220 -1.87 18.31 4.45
CA SER A 220 -0.82 19.31 4.18
C SER A 220 -1.14 20.67 4.78
N ASN A 221 -0.09 21.38 5.22
CA ASN A 221 -0.15 22.72 5.86
C ASN A 221 -0.83 22.80 7.23
N LYS A 222 -1.14 21.68 7.87
CA LYS A 222 -1.72 21.65 9.23
C LYS A 222 -0.64 21.73 10.32
N SER A 223 -1.07 22.01 11.54
CA SER A 223 -0.19 22.02 12.71
C SER A 223 0.34 20.61 12.99
N MET A 224 1.62 20.49 13.32
CA MET A 224 2.22 19.22 13.79
C MET A 224 2.12 19.05 15.32
N ASN A 225 1.44 19.96 16.01
CA ASN A 225 1.04 19.74 17.39
C ASN A 225 -0.36 19.12 17.37
N PRO A 226 -0.52 17.81 17.67
CA PRO A 226 -1.82 17.15 17.62
C PRO A 226 -2.79 17.74 18.66
N MET A 227 -2.28 18.27 19.78
CA MET A 227 -3.12 18.83 20.85
C MET A 227 -3.83 20.13 20.46
N THR A 228 -3.40 20.80 19.38
CA THR A 228 -3.96 22.09 18.95
C THR A 228 -4.32 22.11 17.47
N SER A 229 -4.12 21.01 16.75
CA SER A 229 -4.41 20.92 15.33
C SER A 229 -5.89 20.61 15.12
N PRO A 230 -6.61 21.34 14.26
CA PRO A 230 -7.99 21.02 13.91
C PRO A 230 -8.08 19.92 12.82
N ASP A 231 -6.97 19.23 12.55
CA ASP A 231 -6.92 18.14 11.57
C ASP A 231 -7.53 16.87 12.17
N ILE A 232 -8.30 16.13 11.38
CA ILE A 232 -8.93 14.89 11.85
C ILE A 232 -7.91 13.85 12.29
N ASN A 233 -6.72 13.78 11.66
CA ASN A 233 -5.69 12.84 12.07
C ASN A 233 -5.03 13.27 13.39
N ALA A 234 -5.15 14.55 13.79
CA ALA A 234 -4.79 14.94 15.15
C ALA A 234 -5.79 14.41 16.17
N GLN A 235 -7.08 14.41 15.84
CA GLN A 235 -8.09 13.75 16.68
C GLN A 235 -7.78 12.25 16.80
N THR A 236 -7.48 11.56 15.70
CA THR A 236 -7.05 10.15 15.71
C THR A 236 -5.83 9.92 16.61
N PHE A 237 -4.83 10.79 16.55
CA PHE A 237 -3.67 10.70 17.46
C PHE A 237 -4.07 10.87 18.93
N CYS A 238 -4.92 11.85 19.23
CA CYS A 238 -5.43 12.09 20.59
C CYS A 238 -6.25 10.90 21.10
N GLU A 239 -7.07 10.28 20.24
CA GLU A 239 -7.82 9.07 20.56
C GLU A 239 -6.90 7.90 20.92
N PHE A 240 -5.84 7.66 20.14
CA PHE A 240 -4.81 6.67 20.48
C PHE A 240 -4.17 6.95 21.83
N ARG A 241 -3.73 8.20 22.05
CA ARG A 241 -3.09 8.63 23.29
C ARG A 241 -4.01 8.39 24.50
N GLU A 242 -5.25 8.84 24.43
CA GLU A 242 -6.20 8.63 25.52
C GLU A 242 -6.51 7.15 25.75
N HIS A 243 -6.61 6.36 24.69
CA HIS A 243 -6.80 4.92 24.77
C HIS A 243 -5.67 4.24 25.52
N PHE A 244 -4.42 4.53 25.19
CA PHE A 244 -3.26 3.95 25.89
C PHE A 244 -3.20 4.37 27.35
N LEU A 245 -3.44 5.65 27.66
CA LEU A 245 -3.49 6.11 29.05
C LEU A 245 -4.60 5.41 29.85
N ARG A 246 -5.78 5.20 29.26
CA ARG A 246 -6.87 4.44 29.90
C ARG A 246 -6.53 2.97 30.11
N LYS A 247 -5.72 2.35 29.24
CA LYS A 247 -5.22 0.97 29.40
C LYS A 247 -4.01 0.86 30.35
N GLY A 248 -3.65 1.95 31.03
CA GLY A 248 -2.62 1.95 32.07
C GLY A 248 -1.19 2.10 31.55
N PHE A 249 -1.00 2.58 30.32
CA PHE A 249 0.33 2.93 29.83
C PHE A 249 0.82 4.22 30.50
N SER A 250 2.10 4.23 30.86
CA SER A 250 2.82 5.46 31.15
C SER A 250 3.18 6.16 29.84
N SER A 251 3.30 7.50 29.85
CA SER A 251 3.66 8.28 28.65
C SER A 251 4.91 9.13 28.89
N ARG A 252 5.76 9.24 27.85
CA ARG A 252 6.90 10.17 27.81
C ARG A 252 7.03 10.82 26.43
N ARG A 253 6.85 12.14 26.39
CA ARG A 253 7.14 12.93 25.18
C ARG A 253 8.64 13.05 24.93
N TRP A 254 9.06 12.87 23.68
CA TRP A 254 10.45 13.07 23.27
C TRP A 254 10.83 14.55 23.30
N THR A 255 12.08 14.81 23.65
CA THR A 255 12.71 16.12 23.53
C THR A 255 13.04 16.43 22.06
N SER A 256 13.17 17.72 21.76
CA SER A 256 13.64 18.17 20.43
C SER A 256 14.99 17.56 20.04
N LYS A 257 15.89 17.30 21.00
CA LYS A 257 17.21 16.71 20.74
C LYS A 257 17.08 15.26 20.26
N GLU A 258 16.22 14.47 20.90
CA GLU A 258 15.97 13.07 20.51
C GLU A 258 15.35 12.99 19.12
N ILE A 259 14.34 13.83 18.85
CA ILE A 259 13.66 13.89 17.56
C ILE A 259 14.64 14.27 16.45
N ARG A 260 15.49 15.28 16.65
CA ARG A 260 16.48 15.71 15.65
C ARG A 260 17.54 14.64 15.40
N ARG A 261 17.97 13.94 16.45
CA ARG A 261 18.93 12.83 16.34
C ARG A 261 18.37 11.69 15.51
N LYS A 262 17.08 11.34 15.68
CA LYS A 262 16.45 10.25 14.94
C LYS A 262 15.99 10.67 13.54
N GLY A 263 15.24 11.77 13.44
CA GLY A 263 14.63 12.24 12.19
C GLY A 263 15.59 12.95 11.24
N ASN A 264 16.85 13.16 11.62
CA ASN A 264 17.87 13.88 10.84
C ASN A 264 17.38 15.25 10.32
N THR A 265 16.75 16.03 11.20
CA THR A 265 16.18 17.35 10.86
C THR A 265 16.89 18.49 11.57
N LEU A 266 17.74 19.24 10.84
CA LEU A 266 18.40 20.43 11.40
C LEU A 266 17.49 21.67 11.40
N PHE A 267 16.63 21.83 10.39
CA PHE A 267 15.82 23.05 10.20
C PHE A 267 14.33 22.81 9.96
N ALA A 268 13.89 21.55 10.01
CA ALA A 268 12.48 21.24 9.83
C ALA A 268 11.69 21.53 11.12
N LYS A 269 10.45 21.94 10.87
CA LYS A 269 9.34 21.84 11.79
C LYS A 269 9.34 20.41 12.42
N LEU A 270 9.45 20.32 13.75
CA LEU A 270 9.61 19.03 14.44
C LEU A 270 8.25 18.33 14.62
N PRO A 271 8.17 17.01 14.33
CA PRO A 271 7.00 16.21 14.63
C PRO A 271 6.76 16.12 16.15
N TRP A 272 5.57 15.67 16.53
CA TRP A 272 5.29 15.19 17.88
C TRP A 272 5.66 13.70 17.96
N VAL A 273 6.45 13.33 18.98
CA VAL A 273 6.77 11.93 19.27
C VAL A 273 6.58 11.67 20.76
N GLU A 274 5.83 10.61 21.09
CA GLU A 274 5.48 10.22 22.45
C GLU A 274 5.59 8.71 22.60
N ASP A 275 6.33 8.27 23.61
CA ASP A 275 6.42 6.87 23.99
C ASP A 275 5.28 6.54 24.94
N PHE A 276 4.63 5.40 24.73
CA PHE A 276 3.74 4.77 25.70
C PHE A 276 4.33 3.42 26.12
N GLU A 277 4.48 3.21 27.41
CA GLU A 277 5.08 2.00 27.96
C GLU A 277 4.21 1.36 29.03
N LYS A 278 4.11 0.03 28.98
CA LYS A 278 3.44 -0.80 29.97
C LYS A 278 4.15 -2.15 30.09
N GLN A 279 4.21 -2.67 31.32
CA GLN A 279 4.59 -4.06 31.55
C GLN A 279 3.33 -4.93 31.45
N GLY A 280 3.26 -5.78 30.43
CA GLY A 280 2.23 -6.82 30.30
C GLY A 280 2.61 -8.11 31.03
N ALA A 281 1.66 -9.04 31.13
CA ALA A 281 1.88 -10.35 31.75
C ALA A 281 2.88 -11.23 30.97
N ARG A 282 2.93 -11.10 29.64
CA ARG A 282 3.80 -11.90 28.75
C ARG A 282 5.06 -11.16 28.29
N SER A 283 4.96 -9.85 28.11
CA SER A 283 6.03 -9.02 27.54
C SER A 283 5.90 -7.56 28.00
N ARG A 284 7.02 -6.83 27.99
CA ARG A 284 6.98 -5.37 27.99
C ARG A 284 6.38 -4.88 26.66
N ILE A 285 5.62 -3.79 26.70
CA ILE A 285 5.02 -3.16 25.51
C ILE A 285 5.56 -1.74 25.41
N LEU A 286 6.14 -1.40 24.27
CA LEU A 286 6.63 -0.06 23.96
C LEU A 286 6.02 0.44 22.65
N ILE A 287 5.24 1.51 22.72
CA ILE A 287 4.59 2.12 21.55
C ILE A 287 5.21 3.49 21.33
N HIS A 288 5.83 3.69 20.17
CA HIS A 288 6.29 4.98 19.69
C HIS A 288 5.20 5.61 18.82
N ALA A 289 4.54 6.65 19.32
CA ALA A 289 3.52 7.38 18.57
C ALA A 289 4.11 8.65 17.93
N PHE A 290 4.05 8.73 16.61
CA PHE A 290 4.48 9.85 15.80
C PHE A 290 3.27 10.60 15.23
N TYR A 291 3.30 11.93 15.30
CA TYR A 291 2.41 12.80 14.53
C TYR A 291 3.20 13.91 13.83
N GLY A 292 3.12 13.97 12.51
CA GLY A 292 3.88 14.94 11.71
C GLY A 292 3.70 14.77 10.22
N HIS A 293 4.30 15.64 9.41
CA HIS A 293 4.14 15.62 7.96
C HIS A 293 4.62 14.30 7.33
N THR A 294 3.71 13.61 6.65
CA THR A 294 3.98 12.35 5.94
C THR A 294 3.92 12.48 4.43
N ALA A 295 3.26 13.52 3.90
CA ALA A 295 3.17 13.73 2.47
C ALA A 295 4.55 14.06 1.86
N VAL A 296 4.81 13.48 0.70
CA VAL A 296 6.03 13.64 -0.12
C VAL A 296 6.47 15.11 -0.28
N LYS A 297 5.51 16.03 -0.37
CA LYS A 297 5.74 17.46 -0.61
C LYS A 297 6.00 18.29 0.65
N ASP A 298 5.80 17.73 1.85
CA ASP A 298 5.74 18.48 3.12
C ASP A 298 7.01 18.35 3.98
N PHE A 299 8.20 18.29 3.37
CA PHE A 299 9.48 18.09 4.08
C PHE A 299 9.47 16.87 5.03
N SER A 300 8.85 15.76 4.60
CA SER A 300 8.61 14.54 5.38
C SER A 300 9.85 13.68 5.68
N ARG A 301 11.06 14.26 5.64
CA ARG A 301 12.30 13.51 5.88
C ARG A 301 12.32 12.84 7.26
N ALA A 302 11.85 13.55 8.29
CA ALA A 302 11.73 12.99 9.64
C ALA A 302 10.86 11.72 9.63
N PHE A 303 9.67 11.80 9.02
CA PHE A 303 8.74 10.68 8.90
C PHE A 303 9.41 9.45 8.30
N TYR A 304 10.21 9.60 7.23
CA TYR A 304 10.87 8.45 6.60
C TYR A 304 11.93 7.79 7.48
N HIS A 305 12.63 8.53 8.34
CA HIS A 305 13.54 7.93 9.33
C HIS A 305 12.81 7.19 10.46
N PHE A 306 11.62 7.64 10.85
CA PHE A 306 10.78 6.92 11.81
C PHE A 306 10.11 5.70 11.18
N LEU A 307 9.69 5.80 9.91
CA LEU A 307 9.18 4.66 9.13
C LEU A 307 10.27 3.60 8.95
N GLU A 308 11.48 4.00 8.55
CA GLU A 308 12.64 3.11 8.46
C GLU A 308 12.86 2.38 9.78
N ASP A 309 12.90 3.10 10.91
CA ASP A 309 13.08 2.48 12.22
C ASP A 309 12.00 1.45 12.56
N GLY A 310 10.74 1.78 12.29
CA GLY A 310 9.64 0.86 12.51
C GLY A 310 9.76 -0.39 11.64
N VAL A 311 10.00 -0.19 10.35
CA VAL A 311 10.10 -1.29 9.37
C VAL A 311 11.30 -2.20 9.69
N GLU A 312 12.42 -1.65 10.12
CA GLU A 312 13.62 -2.44 10.43
C GLU A 312 13.57 -3.09 11.82
N ASN A 313 13.04 -2.39 12.83
CA ASN A 313 13.26 -2.74 14.23
C ASN A 313 11.98 -2.98 15.05
N ALA A 314 10.79 -2.62 14.58
CA ALA A 314 9.58 -2.82 15.37
C ALA A 314 8.95 -4.20 15.17
N SER A 315 8.24 -4.70 16.17
CA SER A 315 7.34 -5.85 16.02
C SER A 315 6.11 -5.47 15.19
N MET A 316 5.65 -4.23 15.29
CA MET A 316 4.48 -3.74 14.56
C MET A 316 4.69 -2.31 14.03
N VAL A 317 4.21 -2.05 12.82
CA VAL A 317 4.15 -0.69 12.24
C VAL A 317 2.72 -0.40 11.83
N VAL A 318 2.13 0.63 12.41
CA VAL A 318 0.80 1.12 12.05
C VAL A 318 0.96 2.47 11.40
N TYR A 319 0.46 2.63 10.19
CA TYR A 319 0.31 3.92 9.54
C TYR A 319 -1.18 4.26 9.46
N ALA A 320 -1.56 5.44 9.92
CA ALA A 320 -2.92 5.96 9.83
C ALA A 320 -2.89 7.35 9.18
N GLY A 321 -3.36 7.45 7.94
CA GLY A 321 -3.43 8.74 7.25
C GLY A 321 -3.54 8.63 5.73
N HIS A 322 -3.20 9.73 5.04
CA HIS A 322 -3.30 9.80 3.59
C HIS A 322 -2.22 8.96 2.88
N ALA A 323 -2.65 7.88 2.23
CA ALA A 323 -1.78 7.02 1.43
C ALA A 323 -1.07 7.76 0.26
N GLY A 324 -1.48 8.97 -0.11
CA GLY A 324 -0.77 9.79 -1.11
C GLY A 324 -0.71 9.13 -2.48
N LEU A 325 -1.76 8.41 -2.87
CA LEU A 325 -1.84 7.64 -4.12
C LEU A 325 -0.67 6.66 -4.27
N GLY A 326 -0.36 5.93 -3.19
CA GLY A 326 0.72 4.95 -3.18
C GLY A 326 2.13 5.52 -2.98
N LYS A 327 2.30 6.84 -2.82
CA LYS A 327 3.64 7.45 -2.70
C LYS A 327 4.11 7.58 -1.25
N THR A 328 3.18 7.73 -0.30
CA THR A 328 3.54 8.06 1.09
C THR A 328 4.36 6.96 1.75
N LEU A 329 3.99 5.70 1.57
CA LEU A 329 4.68 4.55 2.15
C LEU A 329 5.50 3.75 1.14
N ALA A 330 5.64 4.22 -0.10
CA ALA A 330 6.44 3.53 -1.10
C ALA A 330 7.90 3.52 -0.65
N PRO A 331 8.52 2.33 -0.46
CA PRO A 331 9.88 2.29 0.05
C PRO A 331 10.90 3.03 -0.82
N SER A 332 10.75 2.99 -2.16
CA SER A 332 11.63 3.72 -3.09
C SER A 332 11.52 5.24 -2.95
N VAL A 333 10.33 5.76 -2.62
CA VAL A 333 10.11 7.20 -2.36
C VAL A 333 10.73 7.58 -1.04
N ALA A 334 10.50 6.77 -0.01
CA ALA A 334 11.05 6.96 1.33
C ALA A 334 12.58 6.95 1.34
N GLU A 335 13.23 6.00 0.67
CA GLU A 335 14.68 5.92 0.54
C GLU A 335 15.26 7.16 -0.15
N LYS A 336 14.60 7.62 -1.23
CA LYS A 336 15.01 8.82 -1.97
C LYS A 336 14.89 10.11 -1.16
N ILE A 337 13.79 10.30 -0.43
CA ILE A 337 13.54 11.53 0.33
C ILE A 337 14.27 11.51 1.68
N GLY A 338 14.28 10.36 2.34
CA GLY A 338 15.01 10.14 3.59
C GLY A 338 16.52 10.22 3.42
N LEU A 339 17.02 9.95 2.21
CA LEU A 339 18.43 9.67 1.93
C LEU A 339 18.91 8.50 2.80
N LEU A 340 18.14 7.42 2.77
CA LEU A 340 18.26 6.25 3.63
C LEU A 340 18.07 4.96 2.83
N ARG A 341 18.28 3.80 3.45
CA ARG A 341 18.05 2.51 2.80
C ARG A 341 17.35 1.56 3.78
N MET A 342 16.06 1.35 3.55
CA MET A 342 15.28 0.43 4.38
C MET A 342 15.67 -1.03 4.14
N ARG A 343 15.89 -1.74 5.23
CA ARG A 343 16.27 -3.15 5.30
C ARG A 343 15.44 -3.85 6.36
N PRO A 344 14.16 -4.17 6.07
CA PRO A 344 13.33 -4.92 7.00
C PRO A 344 14.04 -6.16 7.52
N ASN A 345 13.93 -6.44 8.82
CA ASN A 345 14.57 -7.59 9.42
C ASN A 345 13.89 -8.88 8.94
N ARG A 346 14.63 -9.70 8.19
CA ARG A 346 14.12 -10.92 7.55
C ARG A 346 13.81 -12.04 8.53
N ASP A 347 14.47 -12.06 9.68
CA ASP A 347 14.35 -13.12 10.68
C ASP A 347 13.27 -12.80 11.74
N ARG A 348 12.81 -11.55 11.77
CA ARG A 348 11.80 -11.06 12.71
C ARG A 348 10.41 -11.13 12.09
N TYR A 349 9.49 -11.79 12.80
CA TYR A 349 8.06 -11.71 12.53
C TYR A 349 7.56 -10.30 12.84
N GLN A 350 6.92 -9.66 11.86
CA GLN A 350 6.41 -8.30 11.98
C GLN A 350 4.99 -8.20 11.41
N ILE A 351 4.22 -7.26 11.95
CA ILE A 351 2.90 -6.91 11.40
C ILE A 351 2.93 -5.47 10.94
N TYR A 352 2.62 -5.22 9.67
CA TYR A 352 2.40 -3.87 9.17
C TYR A 352 0.92 -3.64 8.94
N PHE A 353 0.38 -2.55 9.49
CA PHE A 353 -0.96 -2.10 9.17
C PHE A 353 -0.89 -0.75 8.47
N PHE A 354 -1.07 -0.78 7.15
CA PHE A 354 -1.13 0.42 6.33
C PHE A 354 -2.59 0.85 6.14
N ASN A 355 -3.06 1.68 7.05
CA ASN A 355 -4.42 2.19 7.09
C ASN A 355 -4.53 3.54 6.38
N GLY A 356 -4.98 3.48 5.12
CA GLY A 356 -5.14 4.61 4.24
C GLY A 356 -5.69 4.15 2.89
N CYS A 357 -6.19 5.07 2.06
CA CYS A 357 -6.92 4.70 0.84
C CYS A 357 -6.13 3.75 -0.09
N SER A 358 -6.74 2.60 -0.40
CA SER A 358 -6.26 1.61 -1.40
C SER A 358 -4.82 1.16 -1.18
N THR A 359 -4.40 1.01 0.07
CA THR A 359 -3.05 0.57 0.44
C THR A 359 -2.72 -0.83 -0.07
N TYR A 360 -3.72 -1.69 -0.28
CA TYR A 360 -3.56 -3.04 -0.85
C TYR A 360 -2.88 -3.00 -2.24
N ALA A 361 -3.23 -2.03 -3.08
CA ALA A 361 -2.68 -1.91 -4.43
C ALA A 361 -1.22 -1.41 -4.48
N TYR A 362 -0.72 -0.84 -3.38
CA TYR A 362 0.54 -0.09 -3.40
C TYR A 362 1.62 -0.66 -2.49
N TYR A 363 1.22 -1.24 -1.35
CA TYR A 363 2.14 -1.43 -0.23
C TYR A 363 2.31 -2.88 0.19
N THR A 364 1.68 -3.83 -0.50
CA THR A 364 1.88 -5.25 -0.22
C THR A 364 3.22 -5.71 -0.82
N GLN A 365 3.31 -5.80 -2.15
CA GLN A 365 4.48 -6.35 -2.85
C GLN A 365 5.82 -5.64 -2.54
N PRO A 366 5.90 -4.28 -2.48
CA PRO A 366 7.18 -3.62 -2.26
C PRO A 366 7.85 -3.91 -0.92
N TYR A 367 7.07 -4.32 0.10
CA TYR A 367 7.57 -4.69 1.42
C TYR A 367 7.93 -6.18 1.46
N PHE A 368 7.11 -7.07 0.91
CA PHE A 368 7.46 -8.49 0.78
C PHE A 368 8.75 -8.70 -0.02
N THR A 369 8.90 -8.06 -1.18
CA THR A 369 10.12 -8.17 -1.99
C THR A 369 11.40 -7.76 -1.23
N ARG A 370 11.31 -6.93 -0.19
CA ARG A 370 12.47 -6.56 0.64
C ARG A 370 12.85 -7.67 1.64
N LYS A 371 11.86 -8.44 2.10
CA LYS A 371 12.08 -9.61 2.96
C LYS A 371 12.41 -10.88 2.18
N ALA A 372 12.13 -10.91 0.89
CA ALA A 372 12.45 -12.04 0.01
C ALA A 372 13.89 -12.56 0.16
N SER A 373 14.00 -13.87 0.19
CA SER A 373 15.23 -14.63 0.34
C SER A 373 15.22 -15.85 -0.59
N ALA A 374 16.32 -16.58 -0.67
CA ALA A 374 16.36 -17.80 -1.49
C ALA A 374 15.39 -18.91 -0.99
N LEU A 375 15.06 -18.91 0.32
CA LEU A 375 14.15 -19.89 0.95
C LEU A 375 12.71 -19.38 1.04
N ASP A 376 12.50 -18.09 0.80
CA ASP A 376 11.19 -17.43 0.77
C ASP A 376 11.24 -16.37 -0.35
N PRO A 377 11.07 -16.79 -1.61
CA PRO A 377 11.21 -15.88 -2.75
C PRO A 377 10.14 -14.79 -2.82
N GLU A 378 8.95 -15.06 -2.26
CA GLU A 378 7.86 -14.09 -2.20
C GLU A 378 8.10 -13.07 -1.08
N GLY A 379 8.81 -13.45 -0.01
CA GLY A 379 9.17 -12.55 1.08
C GLY A 379 8.05 -12.33 2.09
N THR A 380 7.07 -13.23 2.09
CA THR A 380 5.92 -13.22 2.98
C THR A 380 6.23 -13.87 4.33
N LYS A 381 7.23 -14.76 4.37
CA LYS A 381 7.67 -15.38 5.62
C LYS A 381 8.12 -14.29 6.59
N ASN A 382 7.51 -14.30 7.78
CA ASN A 382 7.76 -13.34 8.85
C ASN A 382 7.22 -11.92 8.62
N LEU A 383 6.27 -11.73 7.71
CA LEU A 383 5.60 -10.43 7.56
C LEU A 383 4.15 -10.59 7.18
N ASP A 384 3.29 -10.04 8.04
CA ASP A 384 1.88 -9.89 7.72
C ASP A 384 1.58 -8.42 7.45
N ILE A 385 0.81 -8.15 6.40
CA ILE A 385 0.42 -6.80 6.02
C ILE A 385 -1.10 -6.67 6.00
N ILE A 386 -1.62 -5.88 6.95
CA ILE A 386 -3.01 -5.44 6.97
C ILE A 386 -3.14 -4.20 6.09
N THR A 387 -4.03 -4.24 5.11
CA THR A 387 -4.26 -3.16 4.15
C THR A 387 -5.74 -2.91 3.91
N THR A 388 -6.07 -1.79 3.29
CA THR A 388 -7.42 -1.48 2.81
C THR A 388 -7.42 -1.46 1.29
N GLY A 389 -8.45 -2.06 0.68
CA GLY A 389 -8.61 -2.04 -0.77
C GLY A 389 -9.24 -0.77 -1.33
N LEU A 390 -10.13 -0.13 -0.57
CA LEU A 390 -10.86 1.07 -0.99
C LEU A 390 -10.44 2.31 -0.20
N ALA A 391 -10.98 3.46 -0.60
CA ALA A 391 -10.84 4.69 0.15
C ALA A 391 -11.39 4.50 1.57
N THR A 392 -10.59 4.87 2.58
CA THR A 392 -10.99 4.80 3.98
C THR A 392 -11.38 6.18 4.47
N GLY A 393 -12.59 6.28 5.05
CA GLY A 393 -13.04 7.51 5.71
C GLY A 393 -12.17 7.81 6.92
N GLU A 394 -11.89 9.09 7.16
CA GLU A 394 -10.96 9.55 8.20
C GLU A 394 -11.42 9.10 9.61
N ASP A 395 -12.74 9.06 9.85
CA ASP A 395 -13.34 8.60 11.10
C ASP A 395 -13.11 7.10 11.41
N PHE A 396 -12.71 6.30 10.41
CA PHE A 396 -12.43 4.87 10.59
C PHE A 396 -10.96 4.59 10.89
N LEU A 397 -10.05 5.55 10.68
CA LEU A 397 -8.61 5.33 10.83
C LEU A 397 -8.23 4.98 12.27
N GLY A 398 -8.87 5.64 13.26
CA GLY A 398 -8.62 5.37 14.68
C GLY A 398 -9.10 4.00 15.12
N SER A 399 -10.40 3.75 15.00
CA SER A 399 -11.03 2.50 15.47
C SER A 399 -10.46 1.25 14.83
N SER A 400 -10.23 1.26 13.51
CA SER A 400 -9.66 0.10 12.81
C SER A 400 -8.22 -0.17 13.24
N SER A 401 -7.38 0.88 13.34
CA SER A 401 -6.00 0.74 13.82
C SER A 401 -5.93 0.21 15.25
N LEU A 402 -6.79 0.72 16.14
CA LEU A 402 -6.86 0.26 17.53
C LEU A 402 -7.26 -1.21 17.63
N ALA A 403 -8.11 -1.75 16.75
CA ALA A 403 -8.45 -3.17 16.80
C ALA A 403 -7.24 -4.10 16.63
N ALA A 404 -6.31 -3.75 15.73
CA ALA A 404 -5.07 -4.51 15.53
C ALA A 404 -4.07 -4.29 16.69
N ILE A 405 -3.93 -3.05 17.16
CA ILE A 405 -3.07 -2.73 18.31
C ILE A 405 -3.58 -3.41 19.58
N ASP A 406 -4.89 -3.40 19.82
CA ASP A 406 -5.52 -4.03 20.98
C ASP A 406 -5.34 -5.53 20.96
N ALA A 407 -5.43 -6.20 19.81
CA ALA A 407 -5.17 -7.62 19.72
C ALA A 407 -3.76 -7.99 20.21
N VAL A 408 -2.73 -7.23 19.81
CA VAL A 408 -1.36 -7.46 20.26
C VAL A 408 -1.15 -7.07 21.72
N THR A 409 -1.69 -5.93 22.15
CA THR A 409 -1.51 -5.46 23.55
C THR A 409 -2.30 -6.30 24.55
N ASP A 410 -3.52 -6.73 24.22
CA ASP A 410 -4.33 -7.62 25.05
C ASP A 410 -3.67 -8.99 25.19
N TRP A 411 -3.12 -9.54 24.11
CA TRP A 411 -2.33 -10.76 24.18
C TRP A 411 -1.08 -10.54 25.05
N ALA A 412 -0.35 -9.44 24.90
CA ALA A 412 0.81 -9.16 25.74
C ALA A 412 0.45 -9.01 27.23
N ASP A 413 -0.76 -8.52 27.53
CA ASP A 413 -1.33 -8.37 28.87
C ASP A 413 -1.91 -9.67 29.47
N GLY A 414 -1.90 -10.78 28.74
CA GLY A 414 -2.37 -12.08 29.22
C GLY A 414 -3.73 -12.53 28.65
N GLY A 415 -4.37 -11.71 27.83
CA GLY A 415 -5.62 -12.02 27.13
C GLY A 415 -5.49 -13.17 26.12
N ALA A 416 -6.62 -13.60 25.54
CA ALA A 416 -6.61 -14.62 24.50
C ALA A 416 -6.02 -14.06 23.18
N ALA A 417 -5.38 -14.93 22.39
CA ALA A 417 -4.93 -14.58 21.04
C ALA A 417 -6.16 -14.38 20.13
N ALA A 418 -6.30 -13.20 19.53
CA ALA A 418 -7.32 -12.94 18.52
C ALA A 418 -6.82 -13.41 17.14
N SER A 419 -7.69 -14.05 16.37
CA SER A 419 -7.45 -14.36 14.95
C SER A 419 -7.46 -13.09 14.09
N TYR A 420 -6.92 -13.16 12.89
CA TYR A 420 -7.05 -12.07 11.92
C TYR A 420 -8.51 -11.78 11.60
N GLN A 421 -9.37 -12.78 11.49
CA GLN A 421 -10.81 -12.60 11.29
C GLN A 421 -11.46 -11.79 12.42
N GLU A 422 -11.11 -12.07 13.67
CA GLU A 422 -11.60 -11.30 14.82
C GLU A 422 -11.07 -9.87 14.80
N ILE A 423 -9.78 -9.67 14.49
CA ILE A 423 -9.15 -8.36 14.36
C ILE A 423 -9.88 -7.54 13.30
N LEU A 424 -10.03 -8.09 12.09
CA LEU A 424 -10.70 -7.41 10.97
C LEU A 424 -12.18 -7.14 11.26
N LYS A 425 -12.87 -8.05 11.96
CA LYS A 425 -14.27 -7.86 12.35
C LYS A 425 -14.44 -6.73 13.36
N ARG A 426 -13.52 -6.62 14.34
CA ARG A 426 -13.49 -5.52 15.32
C ARG A 426 -13.09 -4.19 14.66
N ALA A 427 -12.13 -4.23 13.74
CA ALA A 427 -11.70 -3.07 12.99
C ALA A 427 -12.85 -2.47 12.16
N GLY A 428 -13.72 -3.35 11.66
CA GLY A 428 -14.91 -2.98 10.90
C GLY A 428 -14.57 -2.28 9.59
N GLY A 429 -15.58 -1.63 9.01
CA GLY A 429 -15.43 -0.84 7.79
C GLY A 429 -15.80 -1.58 6.50
N SER A 430 -16.25 -0.82 5.51
CA SER A 430 -16.61 -1.30 4.17
C SER A 430 -15.46 -1.24 3.16
N ASN A 431 -14.23 -1.00 3.62
CA ASN A 431 -13.12 -0.55 2.76
C ASN A 431 -12.22 -1.71 2.30
N LEU A 432 -12.77 -2.94 2.31
CA LEU A 432 -12.05 -4.17 1.97
C LEU A 432 -10.76 -4.30 2.79
N LEU A 433 -10.90 -4.32 4.11
CA LEU A 433 -9.76 -4.55 5.01
C LEU A 433 -9.34 -6.02 4.89
N SER A 434 -8.04 -6.27 4.75
CA SER A 434 -7.52 -7.63 4.56
C SER A 434 -6.10 -7.81 5.03
N VAL A 435 -5.72 -9.07 5.22
CA VAL A 435 -4.35 -9.51 5.55
C VAL A 435 -3.73 -10.20 4.34
N SER A 436 -2.44 -9.98 4.16
CA SER A 436 -1.59 -10.72 3.21
C SER A 436 -0.33 -11.15 3.96
N GLY A 437 0.23 -12.31 3.59
CA GLY A 437 1.42 -12.87 4.23
C GLY A 437 1.10 -13.90 5.31
N ASP A 438 -0.18 -14.09 5.65
CA ASP A 438 -0.62 -14.98 6.72
C ASP A 438 -0.77 -16.46 6.30
N GLU A 439 -0.26 -16.84 5.13
CA GLU A 439 -0.31 -18.22 4.63
C GLU A 439 0.50 -19.24 5.43
N ASP A 440 1.53 -18.81 6.15
CA ASP A 440 2.34 -19.67 7.01
C ASP A 440 1.95 -19.55 8.49
N ASN A 441 0.92 -18.76 8.79
CA ASN A 441 0.45 -18.54 10.15
C ASN A 441 -0.34 -19.73 10.71
N PRO A 442 -0.35 -19.90 12.04
CA PRO A 442 -1.09 -20.96 12.70
C PRO A 442 -2.60 -20.78 12.53
N SER A 443 -3.30 -21.88 12.29
CA SER A 443 -4.78 -21.92 12.19
C SER A 443 -5.50 -22.03 13.54
N SER A 444 -4.74 -22.06 14.63
CA SER A 444 -5.25 -22.08 16.00
C SER A 444 -4.33 -21.28 16.92
N PRO A 445 -4.83 -20.77 18.07
CA PRO A 445 -3.98 -20.06 19.02
C PRO A 445 -2.77 -20.89 19.44
N GLN A 446 -1.57 -20.36 19.24
CA GLN A 446 -0.36 -20.98 19.79
C GLN A 446 -0.42 -20.94 21.32
N LYS A 447 -0.01 -22.05 21.96
CA LYS A 447 0.16 -22.05 23.42
C LYS A 447 1.31 -21.10 23.75
N PRO A 448 1.14 -20.19 24.72
CA PRO A 448 2.20 -19.27 25.13
C PRO A 448 3.48 -20.06 25.39
N PHE A 449 4.61 -19.57 24.88
CA PHE A 449 5.90 -20.21 25.12
C PHE A 449 6.14 -20.28 26.63
N GLN A 450 6.01 -21.47 27.22
CA GLN A 450 6.44 -21.71 28.59
C GLN A 450 7.96 -21.69 28.57
N THR A 451 8.56 -20.65 29.14
CA THR A 451 10.00 -20.62 29.38
C THR A 451 10.35 -21.88 30.17
N ARG A 452 11.30 -22.67 29.68
CA ARG A 452 11.93 -23.71 30.51
C ARG A 452 12.60 -22.96 31.66
N ASP A 453 12.09 -23.16 32.87
CA ASP A 453 12.67 -22.69 34.12
C ASP A 453 14.15 -23.10 34.26
#